data_AF-A0A7K1G798-F1
#
_entry.id   AF-A0A7K1G798-F1
#
_cell.length_a   1.000
_cell.length_b   1.000
_cell.length_c   1.000
_cell.angle_alpha   90.00
_cell.angle_beta   90.00
_cell.angle_gamma   90.00
#
_symmetry.space_group_name_H-M   'P 1'
#
loop_
_entity.id
_entity.type
_entity.pdbx_description
1 polymer ?
#
loop_
_entity_poly.entity_id
_entity_poly.type
_entity_poly.pdbx_seq_one_letter_code
_entity_poly.pdbx_strand_id
1 'polypeptide(L)'
;MKWITRERPKIDRIACPWLISRFVDKEAEFIYVPYNEVLIKAKELDATAFDIPEVEFTHYNEQCTFDYIIKKYKIDDPAVLIIAGIVRGADTDRHDIAKESAGLWAISAGLSHNITDDYKLLETGMILYDSLYSWATHLYKQNHLQNSPFESLLHEVYNKFLSDKKSKSKKTPAWVKDLKNMIQDQIDTQFTFDLKQISNDLELNPSYVSREFSKYFEDLNGYANKNWRKS
;
A
#
# COMPACT_ATOMS: atom_id res chain seq x y z
N MET A 1 -24.99 18.48 8.97
CA MET A 1 -25.86 17.28 9.05
C MET A 1 -25.40 16.38 10.18
N LYS A 2 -26.30 15.70 10.90
CA LYS A 2 -25.93 14.74 11.95
C LYS A 2 -25.83 13.33 11.38
N TRP A 3 -24.78 12.62 11.76
CA TRP A 3 -24.50 11.24 11.36
C TRP A 3 -24.29 10.40 12.62
N ILE A 4 -24.82 9.18 12.62
CA ILE A 4 -24.78 8.32 13.81
C ILE A 4 -24.43 6.88 13.46
N THR A 5 -23.57 6.27 14.25
CA THR A 5 -23.23 4.85 14.13
C THR A 5 -22.92 4.25 15.51
N ARG A 6 -22.59 2.96 15.55
CA ARG A 6 -22.26 2.27 16.79
C ARG A 6 -20.88 2.68 17.30
N GLU A 7 -20.73 2.70 18.62
CA GLU A 7 -19.50 2.96 19.36
C GLU A 7 -18.34 2.03 18.97
N ARG A 8 -17.13 2.39 19.41
CA ARG A 8 -15.88 1.68 19.07
C ARG A 8 -15.66 1.62 17.55
N PRO A 9 -15.61 2.78 16.87
CA PRO A 9 -15.43 2.82 15.42
C PRO A 9 -14.06 2.27 15.02
N LYS A 10 -14.02 1.69 13.82
CA LYS A 10 -12.82 1.21 13.14
C LYS A 10 -13.01 1.48 11.65
N ILE A 11 -11.89 1.60 10.93
CA ILE A 11 -11.81 1.64 9.46
C ILE A 11 -12.94 2.47 8.85
N ASP A 12 -14.04 1.85 8.38
CA ASP A 12 -15.15 2.53 7.69
C ASP A 12 -15.87 3.55 8.58
N ARG A 13 -16.04 3.27 9.88
CA ARG A 13 -16.69 4.19 10.85
C ARG A 13 -15.82 5.39 11.26
N ILE A 14 -14.61 5.47 10.74
CA ILE A 14 -13.71 6.62 10.84
C ILE A 14 -13.49 7.23 9.45
N ALA A 15 -13.34 6.40 8.41
CA ALA A 15 -13.19 6.82 7.02
C ALA A 15 -14.40 7.62 6.53
N CYS A 16 -15.62 7.15 6.82
CA CYS A 16 -16.86 7.79 6.40
C CYS A 16 -16.98 9.20 7.01
N PRO A 17 -16.81 9.39 8.33
CA PRO A 17 -16.72 10.73 8.89
C PRO A 17 -15.70 11.64 8.21
N TRP A 18 -14.49 11.14 7.95
CA TRP A 18 -13.47 11.92 7.24
C TRP A 18 -13.93 12.37 5.85
N LEU A 19 -14.46 11.43 5.06
CA LEU A 19 -14.96 11.70 3.71
C LEU A 19 -16.10 12.72 3.73
N ILE A 20 -17.06 12.55 4.64
CA ILE A 20 -18.19 13.44 4.80
C ILE A 20 -17.70 14.86 5.16
N SER A 21 -16.84 14.98 6.19
CA SER A 21 -16.33 16.28 6.64
C SER A 21 -15.51 17.03 5.59
N ARG A 22 -14.85 16.32 4.67
CA ARG A 22 -13.96 16.93 3.66
C ARG A 22 -14.68 17.22 2.34
N PHE A 23 -15.62 16.36 1.93
CA PHE A 23 -16.19 16.37 0.57
C PHE A 23 -17.71 16.54 0.50
N VAL A 24 -18.44 16.35 1.60
CA VAL A 24 -19.91 16.40 1.60
C VAL A 24 -20.43 17.59 2.42
N ASP A 25 -20.03 17.67 3.68
CA ASP A 25 -20.53 18.66 4.63
C ASP A 25 -19.49 18.95 5.71
N LYS A 26 -18.93 20.17 5.68
CA LYS A 26 -17.89 20.62 6.61
C LYS A 26 -18.40 20.84 8.03
N GLU A 27 -19.71 20.99 8.19
CA GLU A 27 -20.38 21.18 9.49
C GLU A 27 -21.08 19.89 9.95
N ALA A 28 -20.66 18.73 9.40
CA ALA A 28 -21.18 17.44 9.83
C ALA A 28 -20.80 17.12 11.28
N GLU A 29 -21.78 16.63 12.04
CA GLU A 29 -21.61 16.14 13.41
C GLU A 29 -21.72 14.62 13.42
N PHE A 30 -20.82 13.94 14.15
CA PHE A 30 -20.80 12.49 14.25
C PHE A 30 -21.08 12.03 15.67
N ILE A 31 -21.94 11.03 15.80
CA ILE A 31 -22.46 10.56 17.08
C ILE A 31 -22.21 9.05 17.17
N TYR A 32 -21.64 8.63 18.29
CA TYR A 32 -21.36 7.23 18.60
C TYR A 32 -22.19 6.80 19.80
N VAL A 33 -22.93 5.70 19.66
CA VAL A 33 -23.80 5.14 20.71
C VAL A 33 -23.72 3.62 20.74
N PRO A 34 -24.16 2.93 21.81
CA PRO A 34 -24.31 1.48 21.79
C PRO A 34 -25.12 1.00 20.58
N TYR A 35 -24.74 -0.16 20.00
CA TYR A 35 -25.33 -0.65 18.74
C TYR A 35 -26.86 -0.73 18.76
N ASN A 36 -27.43 -1.20 19.87
CA ASN A 36 -28.88 -1.33 20.06
C ASN A 36 -29.61 0.02 20.19
N GLU A 37 -28.90 1.12 20.38
CA GLU A 37 -29.46 2.46 20.50
C GLU A 37 -29.39 3.27 19.20
N VAL A 38 -28.58 2.86 18.22
CA VAL A 38 -28.30 3.65 16.99
C VAL A 38 -29.57 4.11 16.30
N LEU A 39 -30.50 3.20 15.98
CA LEU A 39 -31.72 3.55 15.25
C LEU A 39 -32.70 4.40 16.08
N ILE A 40 -32.76 4.15 17.39
CA ILE A 40 -33.62 4.91 18.31
C ILE A 40 -33.10 6.36 18.38
N LYS A 41 -31.80 6.51 18.64
CA LYS A 41 -31.14 7.82 18.74
C LYS A 41 -31.08 8.55 17.41
N ALA A 42 -30.93 7.84 16.29
CA ALA A 42 -31.01 8.41 14.95
C ALA A 42 -32.34 9.15 14.75
N LYS A 43 -33.45 8.52 15.12
CA LYS A 43 -34.79 9.12 15.03
C LYS A 43 -34.97 10.29 16.01
N GLU A 44 -34.50 10.16 17.24
CA GLU A 44 -34.60 11.22 18.26
C GLU A 44 -33.81 12.49 17.89
N LEU A 45 -32.65 12.31 17.25
CA LEU A 45 -31.70 13.38 16.96
C LEU A 45 -31.79 13.90 15.52
N ASP A 46 -32.68 13.35 14.71
CA ASP A 46 -32.76 13.57 13.25
C ASP A 46 -31.39 13.35 12.57
N ALA A 47 -30.74 12.24 12.91
CA ALA A 47 -29.41 11.87 12.45
C ALA A 47 -29.46 10.73 11.42
N THR A 48 -28.62 10.81 10.40
CA THR A 48 -28.47 9.77 9.38
C THR A 48 -27.64 8.62 9.92
N ALA A 49 -28.25 7.44 10.07
CA ALA A 49 -27.55 6.24 10.51
C ALA A 49 -26.69 5.66 9.38
N PHE A 50 -25.49 5.18 9.72
CA PHE A 50 -24.56 4.58 8.75
C PHE A 50 -23.74 3.43 9.35
N ASP A 51 -23.19 2.58 8.47
CA ASP A 51 -22.40 1.39 8.79
C ASP A 51 -23.07 0.45 9.82
N ILE A 52 -24.37 0.21 9.61
CA ILE A 52 -25.14 -0.82 10.31
C ILE A 52 -26.07 -1.52 9.32
N PRO A 53 -26.61 -2.70 9.64
CA PRO A 53 -27.60 -3.35 8.78
C PRO A 53 -28.86 -2.50 8.58
N GLU A 54 -29.52 -2.68 7.43
CA GLU A 54 -30.86 -2.15 7.12
C GLU A 54 -31.00 -0.61 7.03
N VAL A 55 -29.89 0.13 7.00
CA VAL A 55 -29.89 1.58 6.74
C VAL A 55 -29.43 1.89 5.32
N GLU A 56 -29.72 3.10 4.83
CA GLU A 56 -29.32 3.51 3.48
C GLU A 56 -27.80 3.52 3.30
N PHE A 57 -27.06 4.09 4.26
CA PHE A 57 -25.61 4.21 4.22
C PHE A 57 -24.97 2.98 4.85
N THR A 58 -24.90 1.90 4.08
CA THR A 58 -24.34 0.62 4.52
C THR A 58 -23.59 -0.07 3.39
N HIS A 59 -23.00 -1.23 3.68
CA HIS A 59 -22.32 -2.07 2.71
C HIS A 59 -23.28 -2.56 1.63
N TYR A 60 -22.79 -2.69 0.40
CA TYR A 60 -23.55 -3.22 -0.73
C TYR A 60 -22.68 -4.06 -1.64
N ASN A 61 -23.12 -5.29 -1.93
CA ASN A 61 -22.32 -6.28 -2.65
C ASN A 61 -20.93 -6.45 -1.98
N GLU A 62 -19.85 -6.12 -2.70
CA GLU A 62 -18.47 -6.16 -2.22
C GLU A 62 -17.94 -4.76 -1.81
N GLN A 63 -18.80 -3.74 -1.76
CA GLN A 63 -18.43 -2.36 -1.46
C GLN A 63 -18.84 -1.98 -0.04
N CYS A 64 -18.01 -1.17 0.63
CA CYS A 64 -18.25 -0.72 1.99
C CYS A 64 -19.09 0.57 2.03
N THR A 65 -19.40 1.08 3.22
CA THR A 65 -20.17 2.32 3.39
C THR A 65 -19.44 3.52 2.78
N PHE A 66 -18.10 3.56 2.86
CA PHE A 66 -17.29 4.62 2.23
C PHE A 66 -17.53 4.72 0.72
N ASP A 67 -17.56 3.57 0.05
CA ASP A 67 -17.88 3.49 -1.38
C ASP A 67 -19.30 3.97 -1.69
N TYR A 68 -20.25 3.66 -0.80
CA TYR A 68 -21.64 4.09 -0.97
C TYR A 68 -21.73 5.62 -0.93
N ILE A 69 -21.04 6.26 0.01
CA ILE A 69 -20.98 7.73 0.14
C ILE A 69 -20.38 8.35 -1.13
N ILE A 70 -19.28 7.82 -1.65
CA ILE A 70 -18.68 8.28 -2.91
C ILE A 70 -19.70 8.25 -4.04
N LYS A 71 -20.40 7.12 -4.20
CA LYS A 71 -21.42 6.96 -5.24
C LYS A 71 -22.61 7.89 -5.05
N LYS A 72 -23.13 7.99 -3.82
CA LYS A 72 -24.31 8.81 -3.47
C LYS A 72 -24.07 10.29 -3.75
N TYR A 73 -22.89 10.79 -3.37
CA TYR A 73 -22.53 12.20 -3.51
C TYR A 73 -21.72 12.52 -4.78
N LYS A 74 -21.48 11.52 -5.65
CA LYS A 74 -20.76 11.66 -6.93
C LYS A 74 -19.36 12.27 -6.76
N ILE A 75 -18.63 11.80 -5.76
CA ILE A 75 -17.26 12.24 -5.50
C ILE A 75 -16.35 11.62 -6.56
N ASP A 76 -15.68 12.45 -7.36
CA ASP A 76 -14.83 12.05 -8.49
C ASP A 76 -13.33 12.34 -8.27
N ASP A 77 -12.96 12.76 -7.06
CA ASP A 77 -11.57 13.04 -6.71
C ASP A 77 -10.67 11.80 -6.85
N PRO A 78 -9.60 11.85 -7.67
CA PRO A 78 -8.76 10.68 -7.92
C PRO A 78 -8.08 10.10 -6.66
N ALA A 79 -7.71 10.94 -5.71
CA ALA A 79 -7.06 10.49 -4.48
C ALA A 79 -8.07 9.80 -3.56
N VAL A 80 -9.30 10.31 -3.47
CA VAL A 80 -10.41 9.64 -2.78
C VAL A 80 -10.69 8.26 -3.39
N LEU A 81 -10.67 8.13 -4.72
CA LEU A 81 -10.90 6.84 -5.39
C LEU A 81 -9.79 5.81 -5.10
N ILE A 82 -8.54 6.25 -4.93
CA ILE A 82 -7.45 5.39 -4.46
C ILE A 82 -7.71 4.93 -3.02
N ILE A 83 -8.06 5.85 -2.13
CA ILE A 83 -8.37 5.55 -0.73
C ILE A 83 -9.56 4.59 -0.62
N ALA A 84 -10.57 4.73 -1.48
CA ALA A 84 -11.73 3.84 -1.50
C ALA A 84 -11.33 2.37 -1.62
N GLY A 85 -10.38 2.05 -2.51
CA GLY A 85 -9.84 0.69 -2.63
C GLY A 85 -9.12 0.22 -1.35
N ILE A 86 -8.35 1.10 -0.72
CA ILE A 86 -7.61 0.80 0.51
C ILE A 86 -8.57 0.52 1.67
N VAL A 87 -9.56 1.40 1.88
CA VAL A 87 -10.58 1.29 2.91
C VAL A 87 -11.41 0.02 2.70
N ARG A 88 -11.89 -0.22 1.47
CA ARG A 88 -12.65 -1.43 1.13
C ARG A 88 -11.86 -2.70 1.47
N GLY A 89 -10.59 -2.78 1.04
CA GLY A 89 -9.75 -3.93 1.33
C GLY A 89 -9.48 -4.13 2.83
N ALA A 90 -9.33 -3.06 3.59
CA ALA A 90 -9.08 -3.12 5.03
C ALA A 90 -10.34 -3.53 5.81
N ASP A 91 -11.49 -2.97 5.44
CA ASP A 91 -12.75 -3.17 6.17
C ASP A 91 -13.39 -4.52 5.90
N THR A 92 -13.17 -5.07 4.70
CA THR A 92 -13.73 -6.38 4.27
C THR A 92 -12.75 -7.55 4.44
N ASP A 93 -11.59 -7.34 5.09
CA ASP A 93 -10.50 -8.34 5.24
C ASP A 93 -10.01 -8.91 3.89
N ARG A 94 -10.12 -8.10 2.84
CA ARG A 94 -9.66 -8.37 1.47
C ARG A 94 -8.41 -7.55 1.17
N HIS A 95 -7.36 -7.82 1.94
CA HIS A 95 -6.09 -7.11 1.84
C HIS A 95 -5.39 -7.25 0.47
N ASP A 96 -5.87 -8.14 -0.40
CA ASP A 96 -5.45 -8.28 -1.78
C ASP A 96 -5.91 -7.11 -2.68
N ILE A 97 -6.95 -6.38 -2.30
CA ILE A 97 -7.50 -5.25 -3.09
C ILE A 97 -6.48 -4.11 -3.23
N ALA A 98 -5.76 -3.78 -2.16
CA ALA A 98 -4.70 -2.78 -2.16
C ALA A 98 -3.61 -3.16 -1.16
N LYS A 99 -2.35 -2.93 -1.52
CA LYS A 99 -1.19 -3.31 -0.70
C LYS A 99 -1.20 -2.62 0.67
N GLU A 100 -1.80 -1.44 0.73
CA GLU A 100 -1.89 -0.57 1.90
C GLU A 100 -2.98 -1.05 2.89
N SER A 101 -3.93 -1.90 2.45
CA SER A 101 -5.10 -2.28 3.24
C SER A 101 -4.74 -2.99 4.54
N ALA A 102 -3.81 -3.96 4.52
CA ALA A 102 -3.39 -4.66 5.74
C ALA A 102 -2.75 -3.70 6.77
N GLY A 103 -2.01 -2.70 6.30
CA GLY A 103 -1.41 -1.66 7.15
C GLY A 103 -2.48 -0.75 7.77
N LEU A 104 -3.45 -0.30 6.96
CA LEU A 104 -4.57 0.50 7.45
C LEU A 104 -5.40 -0.25 8.49
N TRP A 105 -5.68 -1.54 8.26
CA TRP A 105 -6.34 -2.40 9.23
C TRP A 105 -5.56 -2.47 10.55
N ALA A 106 -4.25 -2.79 10.49
CA ALA A 106 -3.41 -2.95 11.67
C ALA A 106 -3.36 -1.67 12.53
N ILE A 107 -3.16 -0.51 11.89
CA ILE A 107 -3.13 0.79 12.57
C ILE A 107 -4.49 1.11 13.16
N SER A 108 -5.57 0.95 12.40
CA SER A 108 -6.93 1.24 12.86
C SER A 108 -7.36 0.35 14.03
N ALA A 109 -7.02 -0.93 13.98
CA ALA A 109 -7.28 -1.87 15.08
C ALA A 109 -6.49 -1.48 16.35
N GLY A 110 -5.21 -1.11 16.20
CA GLY A 110 -4.38 -0.63 17.30
C GLY A 110 -4.88 0.68 17.92
N LEU A 111 -5.27 1.66 17.10
CA LEU A 111 -5.86 2.92 17.57
C LEU A 111 -7.14 2.67 18.36
N SER A 112 -8.05 1.83 17.83
CA SER A 112 -9.30 1.46 18.48
C SER A 112 -9.08 0.65 19.77
N HIS A 113 -7.97 -0.08 19.90
CA HIS A 113 -7.60 -0.74 21.15
C HIS A 113 -7.10 0.27 22.20
N ASN A 114 -6.20 1.17 21.80
CA ASN A 114 -5.51 2.09 22.70
C ASN A 114 -6.37 3.26 23.16
N ILE A 115 -7.31 3.72 22.32
CA ILE A 115 -8.16 4.88 22.59
C ILE A 115 -9.59 4.39 22.78
N THR A 116 -10.12 4.54 23.99
CA THR A 116 -11.49 4.11 24.32
C THR A 116 -12.55 5.19 24.18
N ASP A 117 -12.12 6.44 24.10
CA ASP A 117 -12.99 7.59 23.80
C ASP A 117 -13.19 7.68 22.29
N ASP A 118 -14.42 7.48 21.83
CA ASP A 118 -14.74 7.42 20.40
C ASP A 118 -14.51 8.75 19.67
N TYR A 119 -14.71 9.89 20.34
CA TYR A 119 -14.48 11.21 19.76
C TYR A 119 -12.98 11.48 19.63
N LYS A 120 -12.19 11.09 20.64
CA LYS A 120 -10.72 11.17 20.56
C LYS A 120 -10.15 10.24 19.50
N LEU A 121 -10.74 9.05 19.37
CA LEU A 121 -10.38 8.10 18.33
C LEU A 121 -10.70 8.66 16.94
N LEU A 122 -11.87 9.26 16.75
CA LEU A 122 -12.22 9.95 15.51
C LEU A 122 -11.22 11.06 15.20
N GLU A 123 -10.95 11.98 16.13
CA GLU A 123 -9.99 13.09 15.94
C GLU A 123 -8.60 12.56 15.50
N THR A 124 -8.13 11.50 16.14
CA THR A 124 -6.84 10.87 15.80
C THR A 124 -6.89 10.21 14.42
N GLY A 125 -7.99 9.53 14.12
CA GLY A 125 -8.22 8.91 12.81
C GLY A 125 -8.31 9.91 11.67
N MET A 126 -8.86 11.11 11.91
CA MET A 126 -8.91 12.18 10.91
C MET A 126 -7.51 12.55 10.40
N ILE A 127 -6.52 12.62 11.29
CA ILE A 127 -5.12 12.90 10.94
C ILE A 127 -4.54 11.79 10.04
N LEU A 128 -4.87 10.53 10.34
CA LEU A 128 -4.44 9.38 9.54
C LEU A 128 -5.00 9.48 8.11
N TYR A 129 -6.29 9.78 7.95
CA TYR A 129 -6.90 9.91 6.64
C TYR A 129 -6.45 11.18 5.89
N ASP A 130 -6.22 12.31 6.56
CA ASP A 130 -5.59 13.48 5.94
C ASP A 130 -4.17 13.16 5.42
N SER A 131 -3.41 12.33 6.16
CA SER A 131 -2.09 11.86 5.74
C SER A 131 -2.18 10.90 4.56
N LEU A 132 -3.11 9.95 4.60
CA LEU A 132 -3.36 9.01 3.50
C LEU A 132 -3.81 9.73 2.24
N TYR A 133 -4.63 10.77 2.37
CA TYR A 133 -5.04 11.63 1.26
C TYR A 133 -3.90 12.42 0.66
N SER A 134 -3.03 13.01 1.49
CA SER A 134 -1.83 13.69 1.00
C SER A 134 -0.92 12.72 0.23
N TRP A 135 -0.75 11.49 0.74
CA TRP A 135 -0.02 10.44 0.03
C TRP A 135 -0.71 10.05 -1.29
N ALA A 136 -2.01 9.79 -1.28
CA ALA A 136 -2.78 9.42 -2.47
C ALA A 136 -2.77 10.51 -3.55
N THR A 137 -2.68 11.78 -3.14
CA THR A 137 -2.63 12.93 -4.04
C THR A 137 -1.24 13.13 -4.65
N HIS A 138 -0.18 12.99 -3.85
CA HIS A 138 1.16 13.46 -4.24
C HIS A 138 2.22 12.37 -4.39
N LEU A 139 2.07 11.25 -3.67
CA LEU A 139 3.15 10.29 -3.44
C LEU A 139 2.83 8.85 -3.87
N TYR A 140 1.58 8.52 -4.25
CA TYR A 140 1.19 7.13 -4.51
C TYR A 140 1.93 6.42 -5.65
N LYS A 141 2.54 7.20 -6.57
CA LYS A 141 3.40 6.67 -7.65
C LYS A 141 4.89 6.68 -7.30
N GLN A 142 5.25 7.21 -6.14
CA GLN A 142 6.64 7.33 -5.71
C GLN A 142 7.04 6.07 -4.94
N ASN A 143 8.15 5.46 -5.35
CA ASN A 143 8.80 4.46 -4.53
C ASN A 143 9.54 5.18 -3.39
N HIS A 144 9.62 4.56 -2.21
CA HIS A 144 10.28 5.13 -1.02
C HIS A 144 11.72 5.62 -1.26
N LEU A 145 12.40 5.13 -2.30
CA LEU A 145 13.78 5.51 -2.63
C LEU A 145 13.91 6.62 -3.68
N GLN A 146 12.82 7.10 -4.29
CA GLN A 146 12.89 8.19 -5.28
C GLN A 146 13.45 9.45 -4.63
N ASN A 147 14.51 10.00 -5.21
CA ASN A 147 15.29 11.15 -4.72
C ASN A 147 16.21 10.86 -3.52
N SER A 148 16.51 9.58 -3.26
CA SER A 148 17.53 9.20 -2.29
C SER A 148 18.94 9.50 -2.83
N PRO A 149 19.88 10.04 -2.03
CA PRO A 149 21.27 10.24 -2.45
C PRO A 149 21.96 8.93 -2.89
N PHE A 150 21.36 7.77 -2.58
CA PHE A 150 21.82 6.46 -3.03
C PHE A 150 21.48 6.13 -4.49
N GLU A 151 20.47 6.78 -5.11
CA GLU A 151 20.10 6.53 -6.52
C GLU A 151 21.25 6.94 -7.46
N SER A 152 21.90 8.06 -7.16
CA SER A 152 23.06 8.56 -7.91
C SER A 152 24.35 7.85 -7.56
N LEU A 153 24.44 7.18 -6.42
CA LEU A 153 25.68 6.57 -5.94
C LEU A 153 26.18 5.46 -6.86
N LEU A 154 25.27 4.60 -7.34
CA LEU A 154 25.63 3.56 -8.31
C LEU A 154 26.09 4.18 -9.65
N HIS A 155 25.38 5.22 -10.11
CA HIS A 155 25.74 5.96 -11.32
C HIS A 155 27.10 6.66 -11.20
N GLU A 156 27.40 7.26 -10.05
CA GLU A 156 28.65 7.97 -9.77
C GLU A 156 29.82 6.99 -9.66
N VAL A 157 29.64 5.87 -8.94
CA VAL A 157 30.63 4.78 -8.84
C VAL A 157 30.90 4.17 -10.23
N TYR A 158 29.85 3.94 -11.02
CA TYR A 158 29.98 3.42 -12.39
C TYR A 158 30.73 4.39 -13.31
N ASN A 159 30.39 5.69 -13.27
CA ASN A 159 31.07 6.71 -14.06
C ASN A 159 32.54 6.87 -13.66
N LYS A 160 32.85 6.82 -12.35
CA LYS A 160 34.22 6.83 -11.85
C LYS A 160 35.02 5.63 -12.33
N PHE A 161 34.41 4.44 -12.34
CA PHE A 161 35.03 3.23 -12.89
C PHE A 161 35.28 3.35 -14.41
N LEU A 162 34.36 3.95 -15.16
CA LEU A 162 34.53 4.20 -16.60
C LEU A 162 35.61 5.26 -16.89
N SER A 163 35.71 6.32 -16.07
CA SER A 163 36.76 7.33 -16.21
C SER A 163 38.14 6.77 -15.86
N ASP A 164 38.23 5.93 -14.83
CA ASP A 164 39.49 5.31 -14.41
C ASP A 164 40.00 4.29 -15.45
N LYS A 165 39.12 3.63 -16.21
CA LYS A 165 39.51 2.76 -17.33
C LYS A 165 40.19 3.51 -18.49
N LYS A 166 39.94 4.81 -18.66
CA LYS A 166 40.61 5.64 -19.69
C LYS A 166 42.05 6.01 -19.29
N SER A 167 42.40 5.90 -18.00
CA SER A 167 43.77 6.05 -17.49
C SER A 167 44.48 4.70 -17.50
N LYS A 168 45.25 4.41 -18.54
CA LYS A 168 46.09 3.20 -18.57
C LYS A 168 47.21 3.28 -17.53
N SER A 169 47.41 2.17 -16.81
CA SER A 169 48.59 1.77 -16.02
C SER A 169 48.60 2.07 -14.51
N LYS A 170 47.93 1.21 -13.72
CA LYS A 170 48.53 0.46 -12.58
C LYS A 170 47.57 -0.63 -12.11
N LYS A 171 48.11 -1.75 -11.62
CA LYS A 171 47.36 -2.95 -11.17
C LYS A 171 46.13 -2.54 -10.35
N THR A 172 44.96 -3.02 -10.76
CA THR A 172 43.70 -2.83 -10.04
C THR A 172 43.89 -3.19 -8.56
N PRO A 173 43.69 -2.23 -7.62
CA PRO A 173 43.83 -2.50 -6.20
C PRO A 173 42.91 -3.64 -5.76
N ALA A 174 43.36 -4.45 -4.80
CA ALA A 174 42.60 -5.61 -4.32
C ALA A 174 41.18 -5.22 -3.84
N TRP A 175 41.07 -4.10 -3.11
CA TRP A 175 39.78 -3.60 -2.63
C TRP A 175 38.78 -3.27 -3.75
N VAL A 176 39.25 -2.93 -4.97
CA VAL A 176 38.38 -2.69 -6.13
C VAL A 176 37.84 -4.00 -6.70
N LYS A 177 38.62 -5.09 -6.62
CA LYS A 177 38.14 -6.43 -6.99
C LYS A 177 37.15 -6.96 -5.94
N ASP A 178 37.44 -6.75 -4.67
CA ASP A 178 36.57 -7.18 -3.58
C ASP A 178 35.25 -6.41 -3.58
N LEU A 179 35.28 -5.09 -3.82
CA LEU A 179 34.07 -4.29 -3.99
C LEU A 179 33.28 -4.72 -5.24
N LYS A 180 33.96 -5.00 -6.35
CA LYS A 180 33.30 -5.54 -7.55
C LYS A 180 32.61 -6.88 -7.23
N ASN A 181 33.27 -7.76 -6.48
CA ASN A 181 32.70 -9.05 -6.09
C ASN A 181 31.54 -8.89 -5.10
N MET A 182 31.60 -7.94 -4.16
CA MET A 182 30.49 -7.66 -3.23
C MET A 182 29.29 -7.05 -3.93
N ILE A 183 29.51 -6.12 -4.86
CA ILE A 183 28.44 -5.53 -5.68
C ILE A 183 27.86 -6.61 -6.59
N GLN A 184 28.70 -7.46 -7.19
CA GLN A 184 28.25 -8.58 -7.99
C GLN A 184 27.44 -9.55 -7.13
N ASP A 185 27.95 -10.02 -5.99
CA ASP A 185 27.22 -10.89 -5.06
C ASP A 185 25.89 -10.27 -4.59
N GLN A 186 25.82 -8.96 -4.34
CA GLN A 186 24.57 -8.28 -3.98
C GLN A 186 23.58 -8.20 -5.14
N ILE A 187 24.06 -7.91 -6.35
CA ILE A 187 23.26 -7.99 -7.57
C ILE A 187 22.79 -9.44 -7.79
N ASP A 188 23.63 -10.43 -7.52
CA ASP A 188 23.30 -11.84 -7.69
C ASP A 188 22.32 -12.33 -6.62
N THR A 189 22.34 -11.69 -5.44
CA THR A 189 21.42 -11.95 -4.33
C THR A 189 20.08 -11.25 -4.53
N GLN A 190 20.06 -10.00 -5.02
CA GLN A 190 18.82 -9.22 -5.27
C GLN A 190 18.18 -9.50 -6.64
N PHE A 191 18.97 -9.76 -7.67
CA PHE A 191 18.57 -10.30 -8.97
C PHE A 191 18.85 -11.80 -9.02
N THR A 192 18.48 -12.53 -7.96
CA THR A 192 18.31 -13.98 -8.11
C THR A 192 17.22 -14.18 -9.16
N PHE A 193 17.65 -14.42 -10.40
CA PHE A 193 16.80 -14.84 -11.51
C PHE A 193 16.22 -16.20 -11.11
N ASP A 194 15.08 -16.18 -10.42
CA ASP A 194 14.33 -17.39 -10.17
C ASP A 194 13.62 -17.77 -11.47
N LEU A 195 14.28 -18.61 -12.26
CA LEU A 195 13.71 -19.19 -13.48
C LEU A 195 12.38 -19.89 -13.19
N LYS A 196 12.11 -20.32 -11.95
CA LYS A 196 10.84 -20.91 -11.53
C LYS A 196 9.75 -19.84 -11.40
N GLN A 197 10.09 -18.67 -10.87
CA GLN A 197 9.17 -17.54 -10.81
C GLN A 197 8.87 -17.00 -12.21
N ILE A 198 9.88 -16.86 -13.06
CA ILE A 198 9.70 -16.47 -14.48
C ILE A 198 8.88 -17.50 -15.25
N SER A 199 9.08 -18.80 -14.98
CA SER A 199 8.29 -19.88 -15.57
C SER A 199 6.82 -19.80 -15.16
N ASN A 200 6.53 -19.44 -13.90
CA ASN A 200 5.18 -19.25 -13.41
C ASN A 200 4.53 -17.99 -14.01
N ASP A 201 5.26 -16.87 -14.05
CA ASP A 201 4.76 -15.59 -14.56
C ASP A 201 4.51 -15.62 -16.09
N LEU A 202 5.25 -16.46 -16.83
CA LEU A 202 5.08 -16.66 -18.27
C LEU A 202 4.18 -17.86 -18.61
N GLU A 203 3.70 -18.62 -17.62
CA GLU A 203 2.95 -19.87 -17.79
C GLU A 203 3.66 -20.92 -18.67
N LEU A 204 4.99 -20.92 -18.67
CA LEU A 204 5.79 -21.83 -19.48
C LEU A 204 6.30 -23.02 -18.66
N ASN A 205 6.70 -24.09 -19.35
CA ASN A 205 7.31 -25.23 -18.68
C ASN A 205 8.73 -24.87 -18.17
N PRO A 206 9.06 -25.13 -16.88
CA PRO A 206 10.35 -24.73 -16.31
C PRO A 206 11.58 -25.33 -17.01
N SER A 207 11.45 -26.57 -17.52
CA SER A 207 12.52 -27.26 -18.24
C SER A 207 12.73 -26.69 -19.65
N TYR A 208 11.70 -26.07 -20.24
CA TYR A 208 11.79 -25.37 -21.51
C TYR A 208 12.46 -24.00 -21.33
N VAL A 209 12.01 -23.22 -20.34
CA VAL A 209 12.56 -21.90 -20.02
C VAL A 209 14.05 -22.00 -19.69
N SER A 210 14.45 -22.97 -18.86
CA SER A 210 15.87 -23.19 -18.53
C SER A 210 16.74 -23.48 -19.76
N ARG A 211 16.24 -24.28 -20.70
CA ARG A 211 16.97 -24.70 -21.91
C ARG A 211 17.16 -23.56 -22.91
N GLU A 212 16.11 -22.78 -23.16
CA GLU A 212 16.19 -21.64 -24.09
C GLU A 212 16.92 -20.45 -23.44
N PHE A 213 16.81 -20.25 -22.13
CA PHE A 213 17.53 -19.18 -21.43
C PHE A 213 19.05 -19.32 -21.59
N SER A 214 19.60 -20.52 -21.37
CA SER A 214 21.03 -20.77 -21.55
C SER A 214 21.53 -20.61 -22.98
N LYS A 215 20.63 -20.66 -23.97
CA LYS A 215 20.96 -20.55 -25.40
C LYS A 215 21.04 -19.09 -25.89
N TYR A 216 20.30 -18.18 -25.25
CA TYR A 216 20.27 -16.76 -25.65
C TYR A 216 20.92 -15.81 -24.63
N PHE A 217 21.23 -16.28 -23.42
CA PHE A 217 21.78 -15.47 -22.32
C PHE A 217 23.09 -16.04 -21.78
N GLU A 218 24.02 -16.39 -22.67
CA GLU A 218 25.28 -17.08 -22.34
C GLU A 218 26.15 -16.36 -21.30
N ASP A 219 26.14 -15.02 -21.26
CA ASP A 219 26.90 -14.19 -20.30
C ASP A 219 26.36 -14.26 -18.86
N LEU A 220 25.19 -14.87 -18.64
CA LEU A 220 24.54 -15.04 -17.32
C LEU A 220 24.52 -16.51 -16.84
N ASN A 221 25.15 -17.43 -17.58
CA ASN A 221 25.15 -18.87 -17.26
C ASN A 221 25.82 -19.23 -15.91
N GLY A 222 26.65 -18.36 -15.35
CA GLY A 222 27.20 -18.51 -13.99
C GLY A 222 26.13 -18.45 -12.89
N TYR A 223 24.99 -17.82 -13.16
CA TYR A 223 23.89 -17.60 -12.22
C TYR A 223 22.81 -18.68 -12.30
N ALA A 224 22.55 -19.23 -13.48
CA ALA A 224 21.56 -20.28 -13.66
C ALA A 224 22.01 -21.64 -13.06
N ASN A 225 23.32 -21.95 -13.12
CA ASN A 225 23.82 -23.28 -12.73
C ASN A 225 23.99 -23.50 -11.22
N LYS A 226 23.97 -22.45 -10.39
CA LYS A 226 24.09 -22.59 -8.92
C LYS A 226 22.78 -23.03 -8.26
N ASN A 227 21.63 -22.76 -8.88
CA ASN A 227 20.31 -22.97 -8.28
C ASN A 227 19.64 -24.31 -8.61
N TRP A 228 20.28 -25.18 -9.42
CA TRP A 228 19.77 -26.53 -9.69
C TRP A 228 20.48 -27.66 -8.93
N ARG A 229 21.62 -27.38 -8.28
CA ARG A 229 22.40 -28.38 -7.53
C ARG A 229 22.33 -28.27 -6.01
N LYS A 230 21.45 -27.42 -5.49
CA LYS A 230 21.12 -27.34 -4.06
C LYS A 230 19.62 -27.54 -3.86
N SER A 231 19.15 -28.76 -4.13
CA SER A 231 17.89 -29.33 -3.66
C SER A 231 18.05 -30.85 -3.68
#